data_AF-A0A1Q5MI80-F1
#
_entry.id   AF-A0A1Q5MI80-F1
#
_cell.length_a   1.000
_cell.length_b   1.000
_cell.length_c   1.000
_cell.angle_alpha   90.00
_cell.angle_beta   90.00
_cell.angle_gamma   90.00
#
_symmetry.space_group_name_H-M   'P 1'
#
loop_
_entity.id
_entity.type
_entity.pdbx_description
1 polymer ?
#
loop_
_entity_poly.entity_id
_entity_poly.type
_entity_poly.pdbx_seq_one_letter_code
_entity_poly.pdbx_strand_id
1 'polypeptide(L)'
;MDPRVTELRSAVSRLRRQLAAHPGDFRDRSIAEEELAALAGMAAAGDPEIPRLRRSLLLIAGAIGSVSALGQGVRELREAVDLFGPSPRG
;
A
#
# COMPACT_ATOMS: atom_id res chain seq x y z
N MET A 1 11.69 -5.79 16.05
CA MET A 1 10.69 -5.30 15.08
C MET A 1 10.76 -6.22 13.88
N ASP A 2 9.64 -6.77 13.43
CA ASP A 2 9.60 -7.68 12.28
C ASP A 2 10.08 -6.93 11.02
N PRO A 3 11.09 -7.43 10.28
CA PRO A 3 11.60 -6.76 9.08
C PRO A 3 10.52 -6.53 8.02
N ARG A 4 9.52 -7.41 7.93
CA ARG A 4 8.39 -7.29 6.99
C ARG A 4 7.54 -6.07 7.31
N VAL A 5 7.34 -5.79 8.60
CA VAL A 5 6.60 -4.62 9.09
C VAL A 5 7.37 -3.33 8.79
N THR A 6 8.70 -3.35 8.92
CA THR A 6 9.54 -2.21 8.55
C THR A 6 9.44 -1.88 7.06
N GLU A 7 9.52 -2.90 6.19
CA GLU A 7 9.39 -2.73 4.74
C GLU A 7 8.01 -2.19 4.36
N LEU A 8 6.93 -2.75 4.92
CA LEU A 8 5.57 -2.26 4.69
C LEU A 8 5.41 -0.79 5.09
N ARG A 9 5.92 -0.39 6.27
CA ARG A 9 5.86 1.01 6.73
C ARG A 9 6.67 1.94 5.82
N SER A 10 7.81 1.49 5.32
CA SER A 10 8.64 2.24 4.38
C SER A 10 7.92 2.46 3.06
N ALA A 11 7.36 1.40 2.46
CA ALA A 11 6.60 1.45 1.22
C ALA A 11 5.37 2.36 1.33
N VAL A 12 4.57 2.20 2.40
CA VAL A 12 3.42 3.07 2.68
C VAL A 12 3.84 4.54 2.80
N SER A 13 4.91 4.82 3.55
CA SER A 13 5.40 6.19 3.73
C SER A 13 5.86 6.81 2.40
N ARG A 14 6.49 6.03 1.53
CA ARG A 14 6.92 6.49 0.20
C ARG A 14 5.74 6.79 -0.70
N LEU A 15 4.76 5.89 -0.78
CA LEU A 15 3.58 6.07 -1.61
C LEU A 15 2.75 7.28 -1.16
N ARG A 16 2.61 7.51 0.15
CA ARG A 16 1.98 8.73 0.70
C ARG A 16 2.70 10.01 0.28
N ARG A 17 4.04 10.02 0.27
CA ARG A 17 4.82 11.18 -0.22
C ARG A 17 4.61 11.40 -1.71
N GLN A 18 4.57 10.33 -2.51
CA GLN A 18 4.31 10.44 -3.94
C GLN A 18 2.90 10.96 -4.24
N LEU A 19 1.88 10.49 -3.49
CA LEU A 19 0.51 11.02 -3.57
C LEU A 19 0.44 12.49 -3.18
N ALA A 20 1.10 12.89 -2.08
CA ALA A 20 1.14 14.29 -1.64
C ALA A 20 1.84 15.20 -2.67
N ALA A 21 2.88 14.69 -3.35
CA ALA A 21 3.58 15.41 -4.41
C ALA A 21 2.82 15.41 -5.75
N HIS A 22 1.75 14.62 -5.89
CA HIS A 22 0.97 14.56 -7.11
C HIS A 22 -0.18 15.58 -7.06
N PRO A 23 -0.17 16.60 -7.95
CA PRO A 23 -1.20 17.63 -7.98
C PRO A 23 -2.50 17.19 -8.68
N GLY A 24 -2.55 15.97 -9.22
CA GLY A 24 -3.75 15.44 -9.86
C GLY A 24 -4.87 15.12 -8.86
N ASP A 25 -6.07 15.59 -9.18
CA ASP A 25 -7.31 15.13 -8.53
C ASP A 25 -7.65 13.74 -9.05
N PHE A 26 -7.31 12.71 -8.27
CA PHE A 26 -7.84 11.37 -8.51
C PHE A 26 -9.24 11.31 -7.93
N ARG A 27 -10.20 10.83 -8.73
CA ARG A 27 -11.59 10.63 -8.28
C ARG A 27 -11.66 9.87 -6.95
N ASP A 28 -10.75 8.92 -6.75
CA ASP A 28 -10.72 8.03 -5.60
C ASP A 28 -9.50 8.27 -4.67
N ARG A 29 -8.89 9.46 -4.73
CA ARG A 29 -7.70 9.81 -3.92
C ARG A 29 -7.91 9.54 -2.43
N SER A 30 -9.04 9.99 -1.89
CA SER A 30 -9.35 9.85 -0.47
C SER A 30 -9.44 8.38 -0.05
N ILE A 31 -9.96 7.50 -0.93
CA ILE A 31 -10.01 6.06 -0.69
C ILE A 31 -8.59 5.49 -0.61
N ALA A 32 -7.71 5.86 -1.54
CA ALA A 32 -6.31 5.42 -1.51
C ALA A 32 -5.59 5.89 -0.24
N GLU A 33 -5.80 7.14 0.18
CA GLU A 33 -5.19 7.70 1.39
C GLU A 33 -5.71 7.03 2.67
N GLU A 34 -7.01 6.75 2.75
CA GLU A 34 -7.65 6.04 3.87
C GLU A 34 -7.12 4.61 4.00
N GLU A 35 -7.05 3.87 2.89
CA GLU A 35 -6.50 2.51 2.88
C GLU A 35 -5.00 2.50 3.26
N LEU A 36 -4.22 3.50 2.81
CA LEU A 36 -2.82 3.65 3.23
C LEU A 36 -2.69 3.94 4.73
N ALA A 37 -3.61 4.72 5.31
CA ALA A 37 -3.65 4.97 6.74
C ALA A 37 -4.00 3.69 7.52
N ALA A 38 -4.95 2.89 7.02
CA ALA A 38 -5.31 1.60 7.60
C ALA A 38 -4.14 0.60 7.57
N LEU A 39 -3.40 0.53 6.45
CA LEU A 39 -2.18 -0.27 6.32
C LEU A 39 -1.10 0.16 7.32
N ALA A 40 -0.88 1.47 7.47
CA ALA A 40 0.07 1.99 8.46
C ALA A 40 -0.34 1.65 9.90
N GLY A 41 -1.64 1.72 10.20
CA GLY A 41 -2.20 1.36 11.50
C GLY A 41 -1.99 -0.13 11.83
N MET A 42 -2.30 -1.03 10.89
CA MET A 42 -2.05 -2.46 11.07
C MET A 42 -0.57 -2.78 11.25
N ALA A 43 0.29 -2.16 10.44
CA ALA A 43 1.73 -2.33 10.57
C ALA A 43 2.27 -1.79 11.91
N ALA A 44 1.68 -0.72 12.44
CA ALA A 44 2.02 -0.19 13.77
C ALA A 44 1.51 -1.08 14.91
N ALA A 45 0.34 -1.71 14.75
CA ALA A 45 -0.23 -2.66 15.71
C ALA A 45 0.56 -3.98 15.76
N GLY A 46 1.29 -4.31 14.69
CA GLY A 46 2.17 -5.49 14.65
C GLY A 46 1.49 -6.80 14.25
N ASP A 47 0.19 -6.76 13.96
CA ASP A 47 -0.60 -7.93 13.52
C ASP A 47 -1.34 -7.64 12.19
N PRO A 48 -0.63 -7.54 11.07
CA PRO A 48 -1.25 -7.29 9.78
C PRO A 48 -1.88 -8.56 9.18
N GLU A 49 -3.19 -8.54 9.00
CA GLU A 49 -3.95 -9.65 8.41
C GLU A 49 -3.77 -9.73 6.88
N ILE A 50 -3.26 -10.85 6.36
CA ILE A 50 -3.00 -11.06 4.92
C ILE A 50 -4.21 -10.77 4.02
N PRO A 51 -5.44 -11.26 4.31
CA PRO A 51 -6.60 -10.97 3.46
C PRO A 51 -6.93 -9.48 3.40
N ARG A 52 -6.70 -8.76 4.52
CA ARG A 52 -6.93 -7.32 4.63
C ARG A 52 -5.86 -6.53 3.88
N LEU A 53 -4.59 -6.89 4.02
CA LEU A 53 -3.50 -6.31 3.23
C LEU A 53 -3.77 -6.41 1.73
N ARG A 54 -4.17 -7.59 1.26
CA ARG A 54 -4.49 -7.84 -0.16
C ARG A 54 -5.68 -7.03 -0.64
N ARG A 55 -6.74 -6.94 0.17
CA ARG A 55 -7.92 -6.11 -0.14
C ARG A 55 -7.55 -4.63 -0.27
N SER A 56 -6.82 -4.08 0.71
CA SER A 56 -6.37 -2.69 0.69
C SER A 56 -5.49 -2.42 -0.53
N LEU A 57 -4.60 -3.35 -0.89
CA LEU A 57 -3.76 -3.22 -2.09
C LEU A 57 -4.59 -3.12 -3.39
N LEU A 58 -5.64 -3.93 -3.52
CA LEU A 58 -6.53 -3.88 -4.68
C LEU A 58 -7.31 -2.56 -4.75
N LEU A 59 -7.78 -2.06 -3.60
CA LEU A 59 -8.47 -0.76 -3.53
C LEU A 59 -7.54 0.39 -3.88
N ILE A 60 -6.31 0.41 -3.34
CA ILE A 60 -5.28 1.41 -3.67
C ILE A 60 -4.94 1.35 -5.16
N ALA A 61 -4.74 0.16 -5.74
CA ALA A 61 -4.44 0.02 -7.16
C ALA A 61 -5.59 0.47 -8.07
N GLY A 62 -6.84 0.19 -7.68
CA GLY A 62 -8.03 0.66 -8.40
C GLY A 62 -8.21 2.18 -8.32
N ALA A 63 -7.97 2.76 -7.13
CA ALA A 63 -8.12 4.18 -6.88
C ALA A 63 -7.01 5.04 -7.51
N ILE A 64 -5.78 4.52 -7.56
CA ILE A 64 -4.63 5.17 -8.21
C ILE A 64 -4.70 4.98 -9.74
N GLY A 65 -5.24 3.86 -10.24
CA GLY A 65 -5.28 3.55 -11.66
C GLY A 65 -3.89 3.31 -12.28
N SER A 66 -3.80 3.41 -13.61
CA SER A 66 -2.56 3.21 -14.41
C SER A 66 -1.60 4.42 -14.38
N VAL A 67 -1.55 5.15 -13.26
CA VAL A 67 -0.71 6.36 -13.12
C VAL A 67 0.76 5.94 -12.97
N SER A 68 1.52 6.08 -14.04
CA SER A 68 2.94 5.67 -14.09
C SER A 68 3.80 6.29 -12.99
N ALA A 69 3.49 7.53 -12.56
CA ALA A 69 4.24 8.22 -11.49
C ALA A 69 4.10 7.55 -10.10
N LEU A 70 3.01 6.81 -9.88
CA LEU A 70 2.72 6.09 -8.64
C LEU A 70 3.00 4.58 -8.77
N GLY A 71 3.27 4.10 -9.99
CA GLY A 71 3.49 2.68 -10.27
C GLY A 71 4.63 2.06 -9.48
N GLN A 72 5.73 2.79 -9.26
CA GLN A 72 6.84 2.30 -8.43
C GLN A 72 6.42 2.10 -6.97
N GLY A 73 5.73 3.08 -6.37
CA GLY A 73 5.30 2.98 -4.96
C GLY A 73 4.28 1.86 -4.74
N VAL A 74 3.37 1.66 -5.70
CA VAL A 74 2.40 0.55 -5.66
C VAL A 74 3.11 -0.81 -5.81
N ARG A 75 4.15 -0.90 -6.64
CA ARG A 75 4.93 -2.15 -6.78
C ARG A 75 5.69 -2.50 -5.51
N GLU A 76 6.39 -1.53 -4.91
CA GLU A 76 7.08 -1.72 -3.62
C GLU A 76 6.09 -2.14 -2.51
N LEU A 77 4.88 -1.55 -2.50
CA LEU A 77 3.83 -1.95 -1.57
C LEU A 77 3.37 -3.40 -1.78
N ARG A 78 3.22 -3.83 -3.04
CA ARG A 78 2.89 -5.23 -3.38
C ARG A 78 3.96 -6.19 -2.90
N GLU A 79 5.23 -5.89 -3.17
CA GLU A 79 6.36 -6.71 -2.73
C GLU A 79 6.39 -6.82 -1.20
N ALA A 80 6.13 -5.72 -0.47
CA ALA A 80 6.06 -5.74 0.99
C ALA A 80 4.88 -6.58 1.52
N VAL A 81 3.70 -6.50 0.90
CA VAL A 81 2.53 -7.33 1.26
C VAL A 81 2.80 -8.82 0.98
N ASP A 82 3.49 -9.14 -0.11
CA ASP A 82 3.86 -10.52 -0.46
C ASP A 82 4.83 -11.15 0.56
N LEU A 83 5.51 -10.38 1.42
CA LEU A 83 6.30 -10.91 2.53
C LEU A 83 5.44 -11.48 3.67
N PHE A 84 4.17 -11.05 3.78
CA PHE A 84 3.28 -11.49 4.86
C PHE A 84 2.54 -12.78 4.55
N GLY A 85 2.40 -13.16 3.29
CA GLY A 85 1.71 -14.39 2.90
C GLY A 85 2.24 -14.96 1.61
N PRO A 86 2.17 -16.29 1.40
CA PRO A 86 2.66 -16.91 0.18
C PRO A 86 1.96 -16.28 -1.03
N SER A 87 2.77 -15.81 -1.98
CA SER A 87 2.31 -15.43 -3.32
C SER A 87 1.43 -16.56 -3.82
N PRO A 88 0.14 -16.34 -4.15
CA PRO A 88 -0.64 -17.34 -4.84
C PRO A 88 -0.06 -17.41 -6.25
N ARG A 89 0.97 -18.24 -6.41
CA ARG A 89 1.36 -18.76 -7.71
C ARG A 89 0.38 -19.88 -8.00
N GLY A 90 -0.56 -19.61 -8.88
CA GLY A 90 -1.61 -20.52 -9.36
C GLY A 90 -2.60 -19.75 -10.21
#